data_AF-A0A378Y5S0-F1
#
_entry.id   AF-A0A378Y5S0-F1
#
_cell.length_a   1.000
_cell.length_b   1.000
_cell.length_c   1.000
_cell.angle_alpha   90.00
_cell.angle_beta   90.00
_cell.angle_gamma   90.00
#
_symmetry.space_group_name_H-M   'P 1'
#
loop_
_entity.id
_entity.type
_entity.pdbx_description
1 polymer ?
#
loop_
_entity_poly.entity_id
_entity_poly.type
_entity_poly.pdbx_seq_one_letter_code
_entity_poly.pdbx_strand_id
1 'polypeptide(L)'
;MDNNSIQDLIQVLKEMTIETTNRISIIEEEELVSFVERRQEIVHAMEKYRNFLTEEDKQEIGYILDMDEPILDRMNKLKDEAGSWMEKKGNIRIQQNAYQRAYSVDSLFIDHRK
;
A
#
# COMPACT_ATOMS: atom_id res chain seq x y z
N MET A 1 27.70 -11.13 -8.39
CA MET A 1 26.66 -11.55 -9.33
C MET A 1 26.04 -12.77 -8.69
N ASP A 2 24.92 -12.58 -7.99
CA ASP A 2 24.30 -13.67 -7.25
C ASP A 2 23.69 -14.63 -8.27
N ASN A 3 24.33 -15.79 -8.40
CA ASN A 3 23.96 -16.82 -9.35
C ASN A 3 22.82 -17.66 -8.74
N ASN A 4 21.73 -17.01 -8.34
CA ASN A 4 20.57 -17.66 -7.72
C ASN A 4 19.84 -18.49 -8.78
N SER A 5 19.52 -19.74 -8.44
CA SER A 5 18.71 -20.61 -9.28
C SER A 5 17.24 -20.16 -9.28
N ILE A 6 16.43 -20.69 -10.21
CA ILE A 6 14.99 -20.40 -10.21
C ILE A 6 14.30 -20.91 -8.95
N GLN A 7 14.74 -22.07 -8.41
CA GLN A 7 14.23 -22.62 -7.16
C GLN A 7 14.52 -21.69 -5.97
N ASP A 8 15.72 -21.10 -5.92
CA ASP A 8 16.06 -20.15 -4.86
C ASP A 8 15.17 -18.90 -4.91
N LEU A 9 14.90 -18.39 -6.12
CA LEU A 9 14.03 -17.22 -6.31
C LEU A 9 12.58 -17.51 -5.89
N ILE A 10 12.05 -18.68 -6.27
CA ILE A 10 10.70 -19.11 -5.87
C ILE A 10 10.63 -19.29 -4.35
N GLN A 11 11.65 -19.88 -3.73
CA GLN A 11 11.70 -20.07 -2.28
C GLN A 11 11.69 -18.73 -1.53
N VAL A 12 12.52 -17.77 -1.95
CA VAL A 12 12.53 -16.43 -1.33
C VAL A 12 11.19 -15.72 -1.54
N LEU A 13 10.59 -15.82 -2.73
CA LEU A 13 9.28 -15.24 -3.00
C LEU A 13 8.20 -15.83 -2.09
N LYS A 14 8.23 -17.15 -1.88
CA LYS A 14 7.31 -17.89 -1.02
C LYS A 14 7.46 -17.48 0.45
N GLU A 15 8.68 -17.48 0.98
CA GLU A 15 8.96 -17.11 2.37
C GLU A 15 8.49 -15.70 2.69
N MET A 16 8.83 -14.75 1.82
CA MET A 16 8.40 -13.37 1.92
C MET A 16 6.86 -13.25 1.90
N THR A 17 6.19 -13.96 1.00
CA THR A 17 4.70 -13.92 0.90
C THR A 17 4.05 -14.51 2.15
N ILE A 18 4.59 -15.61 2.68
CA ILE A 18 4.14 -16.23 3.94
C ILE A 18 4.35 -15.26 5.11
N GLU A 19 5.52 -14.63 5.22
CA GLU A 19 5.82 -13.69 6.30
C GLU A 19 4.84 -12.51 6.29
N THR A 20 4.65 -11.88 5.13
CA THR A 20 3.70 -10.77 4.94
C THR A 20 2.28 -11.19 5.30
N THR A 21 1.85 -12.38 4.86
CA THR A 21 0.51 -12.91 5.18
C THR A 21 0.34 -13.16 6.69
N ASN A 22 1.36 -13.70 7.36
CA ASN A 22 1.32 -13.96 8.80
C ASN A 22 1.24 -12.65 9.62
N ARG A 23 1.77 -11.56 9.09
CA ARG A 23 1.82 -10.24 9.74
C ARG A 23 0.72 -9.29 9.25
N ILE A 24 -0.24 -9.78 8.47
CA ILE A 24 -1.19 -8.94 7.72
C ILE A 24 -2.01 -7.99 8.59
N SER A 25 -2.28 -8.36 9.85
CA SER A 25 -3.06 -7.55 10.79
C SER A 25 -2.30 -6.34 11.36
N ILE A 26 -0.97 -6.37 11.31
CA ILE A 26 -0.10 -5.34 11.89
C ILE A 26 0.81 -4.66 10.87
N ILE A 27 0.83 -5.14 9.63
CA ILE A 27 1.67 -4.57 8.58
C ILE A 27 1.20 -3.16 8.22
N GLU A 28 2.18 -2.28 8.05
CA GLU A 28 1.97 -0.88 7.69
C GLU A 28 2.18 -0.63 6.19
N GLU A 29 1.81 0.56 5.71
CA GLU A 29 1.91 0.95 4.30
C GLU A 29 3.34 0.82 3.76
N GLU A 30 4.33 1.35 4.48
CA GLU A 30 5.74 1.36 4.06
C GLU A 30 6.29 -0.07 3.91
N GLU A 31 5.87 -0.99 4.78
CA GLU A 31 6.25 -2.39 4.72
C GLU A 31 5.63 -3.11 3.52
N LEU A 32 4.37 -2.79 3.19
CA LEU A 32 3.71 -3.31 1.99
C LEU A 32 4.36 -2.79 0.71
N VAL A 33 4.77 -1.52 0.68
CA VAL A 33 5.53 -0.96 -0.46
C VAL A 33 6.85 -1.71 -0.62
N SER A 34 7.60 -1.87 0.47
CA SER A 34 8.87 -2.59 0.47
C SER A 34 8.71 -4.05 0.00
N PHE A 35 7.63 -4.72 0.43
CA PHE A 35 7.28 -6.07 -0.03
C PHE A 35 7.03 -6.12 -1.55
N VAL A 36 6.23 -5.19 -2.09
CA VAL A 36 5.92 -5.14 -3.53
C VAL A 36 7.17 -4.84 -4.35
N GLU A 37 8.00 -3.90 -3.91
CA GLU A 37 9.28 -3.58 -4.58
C GLU A 37 10.20 -4.80 -4.60
N ARG A 38 10.38 -5.46 -3.45
CA ARG A 38 11.22 -6.66 -3.36
C ARG A 38 10.69 -7.80 -4.22
N ARG A 39 9.38 -7.99 -4.24
CA ARG A 39 8.72 -8.96 -5.12
C ARG A 39 8.97 -8.66 -6.59
N GLN A 40 8.90 -7.40 -7.00
CA GLN A 40 9.18 -6.99 -8.38
C GLN A 40 10.62 -7.30 -8.79
N GLU A 41 11.60 -7.07 -7.92
CA GLU A 41 13.00 -7.43 -8.17
C GLU A 41 13.18 -8.93 -8.40
N ILE A 42 12.53 -9.76 -7.58
CA ILE A 42 12.60 -11.23 -7.68
C ILE A 42 11.94 -11.69 -8.98
N VAL A 43 10.73 -11.19 -9.29
CA VAL A 43 10.04 -11.52 -10.54
C VAL A 43 10.88 -11.14 -11.77
N HIS A 44 11.54 -9.98 -11.74
CA HIS A 44 12.45 -9.58 -12.82
C HIS A 44 13.66 -10.52 -12.93
N ALA A 45 14.23 -10.94 -11.81
CA ALA A 45 15.31 -11.93 -11.80
C ALA A 45 14.87 -13.32 -12.32
N MET A 46 13.57 -13.66 -12.19
CA MET A 46 13.00 -14.89 -12.72
C MET A 46 12.81 -14.88 -14.25
N GLU A 47 12.73 -13.70 -14.89
CA GLU A 47 12.41 -13.59 -16.33
C GLU A 47 13.37 -14.36 -17.24
N LYS A 48 14.67 -14.39 -16.90
CA LYS A 48 15.69 -15.16 -17.64
C LYS A 48 15.44 -16.67 -17.64
N TYR A 49 14.65 -17.18 -16.69
CA TYR A 49 14.31 -18.60 -16.56
C TYR A 49 12.96 -18.96 -17.17
N ARG A 50 12.22 -18.00 -17.75
CA ARG A 50 10.84 -18.19 -18.23
C ARG A 50 10.61 -19.41 -19.12
N ASN A 51 11.55 -19.70 -20.02
CA ASN A 51 11.47 -20.82 -20.95
C ASN A 51 11.90 -22.16 -20.35
N PHE A 52 12.41 -22.16 -19.12
CA PHE A 52 12.97 -23.32 -18.41
C PHE A 52 12.18 -23.68 -17.16
N LEU A 53 11.06 -23.00 -16.90
CA LEU A 53 10.17 -23.32 -15.78
C LEU A 53 9.57 -24.72 -15.97
N THR A 54 9.77 -25.55 -14.97
CA THR A 54 9.11 -26.86 -14.86
C THR A 54 7.64 -26.70 -14.46
N GLU A 55 6.86 -27.78 -14.53
CA GLU A 55 5.47 -27.74 -14.04
C GLU A 55 5.43 -27.60 -12.52
N GLU A 56 6.39 -28.18 -11.82
CA GLU A 56 6.57 -28.03 -10.37
C GLU A 56 6.85 -26.57 -10.00
N ASP A 57 7.74 -25.88 -10.74
CA ASP A 57 8.01 -24.44 -10.51
C ASP A 57 6.72 -23.60 -10.68
N LYS A 58 5.91 -23.92 -11.71
CA LYS A 58 4.64 -23.21 -11.98
C LYS A 58 3.61 -23.47 -10.88
N GLN A 59 3.54 -24.70 -10.36
CA GLN A 59 2.65 -25.04 -9.25
C GLN A 59 3.02 -24.26 -7.99
N GLU A 60 4.30 -24.18 -7.65
CA GLU A 60 4.77 -23.38 -6.51
C GLU A 60 4.46 -21.89 -6.70
N ILE A 61 4.67 -21.33 -7.89
CA ILE A 61 4.25 -19.96 -8.21
C ILE A 61 2.73 -19.80 -8.05
N GLY A 62 1.94 -20.79 -8.46
CA GLY A 62 0.49 -20.81 -8.26
C GLY A 62 0.10 -20.71 -6.79
N TYR A 63 0.71 -21.53 -5.92
CA TYR A 63 0.46 -21.47 -4.47
C TYR A 63 0.82 -20.12 -3.87
N ILE A 64 1.88 -19.46 -4.34
CA ILE A 64 2.26 -18.11 -3.91
C ILE A 64 1.15 -17.11 -4.30
N LEU A 65 0.64 -17.18 -5.53
CA LEU A 65 -0.41 -16.29 -6.02
C LEU A 65 -1.72 -16.46 -5.24
N ASP A 66 -2.06 -17.68 -4.84
CA ASP A 66 -3.26 -17.97 -4.04
C ASP A 66 -3.19 -17.33 -2.63
N MET A 67 -2.00 -16.97 -2.15
CA MET A 67 -1.80 -16.28 -0.87
C MET A 67 -1.92 -14.76 -0.96
N ASP A 68 -2.11 -14.19 -2.15
CA ASP A 68 -2.08 -12.73 -2.34
C ASP A 68 -3.38 -12.03 -1.96
N GLU A 69 -4.51 -12.73 -1.94
CA GLU A 69 -5.82 -12.12 -1.69
C GLU A 69 -5.88 -11.36 -0.34
N PRO A 70 -5.43 -11.91 0.80
CA PRO A 70 -5.36 -11.16 2.06
C PRO A 70 -4.44 -9.93 2.00
N ILE A 71 -3.36 -9.99 1.21
CA ILE A 71 -2.42 -8.88 1.03
C ILE A 71 -3.10 -7.74 0.27
N LEU A 72 -3.79 -8.06 -0.83
CA LEU A 72 -4.55 -7.11 -1.62
C LEU A 72 -5.68 -6.46 -0.80
N ASP A 73 -6.40 -7.24 -0.01
CA ASP A 73 -7.44 -6.73 0.88
C ASP A 73 -6.90 -5.72 1.90
N ARG A 74 -5.72 -5.99 2.48
CA ARG A 74 -5.08 -5.06 3.41
C ARG A 74 -4.67 -3.77 2.71
N MET A 75 -4.09 -3.85 1.51
CA MET A 75 -3.73 -2.67 0.71
C MET A 75 -4.97 -1.82 0.40
N ASN A 76 -6.08 -2.44 0.01
CA ASN A 76 -7.33 -1.74 -0.25
C ASN A 76 -7.89 -1.05 1.00
N LYS A 77 -7.86 -1.73 2.17
CA LYS A 77 -8.28 -1.12 3.44
C LYS A 77 -7.46 0.12 3.79
N LEU A 78 -6.14 0.05 3.68
CA LEU A 78 -5.25 1.20 3.94
C LEU A 78 -5.53 2.36 2.98
N LYS A 79 -5.77 2.07 1.70
CA LYS A 79 -6.16 3.05 0.70
C LYS A 79 -7.49 3.73 1.04
N ASP A 80 -8.50 2.97 1.44
CA ASP A 80 -9.82 3.49 1.82
C ASP A 80 -9.75 4.33 3.10
N GLU A 81 -8.93 3.92 4.07
CA GLU A 81 -8.64 4.68 5.28
C GLU A 81 -8.01 6.04 4.93
N ALA A 82 -6.98 6.06 4.09
CA ALA A 82 -6.33 7.31 3.64
C ALA A 82 -7.31 8.24 2.89
N GLY A 83 -8.14 7.69 2.01
CA GLY A 83 -9.19 8.44 1.30
C GLY A 83 -10.21 9.06 2.27
N SER A 84 -10.69 8.27 3.23
CA SER A 84 -11.63 8.71 4.25
C SER A 84 -11.05 9.82 5.14
N TRP A 85 -9.76 9.73 5.49
CA TRP A 85 -9.05 10.77 6.23
C TRP A 85 -8.98 12.09 5.45
N MET A 86 -8.71 12.03 4.15
CA MET A 86 -8.66 13.21 3.29
C MET A 86 -10.03 13.90 3.17
N GLU A 87 -11.11 13.13 3.03
CA GLU A 87 -12.48 13.65 3.00
C GLU A 87 -12.86 14.34 4.32
N LYS A 88 -12.60 13.69 5.47
CA LYS A 88 -12.86 14.26 6.80
C LYS A 88 -12.11 15.58 7.00
N LYS A 89 -10.85 15.67 6.57
CA LYS A 89 -10.06 16.93 6.63
C LYS A 89 -10.68 18.02 5.76
N GLY A 90 -11.19 17.68 4.58
CA GLY A 90 -11.95 18.60 3.71
C GLY A 90 -13.19 19.15 4.42
N ASN A 91 -13.97 18.27 5.04
CA ASN A 91 -15.19 18.65 5.77
C ASN A 91 -14.89 19.52 7.01
N ILE A 92 -13.84 19.20 7.77
CA ILE A 92 -13.40 20.03 8.90
C ILE A 92 -13.00 21.43 8.42
N ARG A 93 -12.27 21.55 7.30
CA ARG A 93 -11.89 22.84 6.72
C ARG A 93 -13.10 23.65 6.25
N ILE A 94 -14.12 23.00 5.69
CA ILE A 94 -15.37 23.65 5.28
C ILE A 94 -16.12 24.17 6.53
N GLN A 95 -16.23 23.36 7.57
CA GLN A 95 -16.89 23.75 8.82
C GLN A 95 -16.17 24.92 9.50
N GLN A 96 -14.84 24.88 9.64
CA GLN A 96 -14.06 25.98 10.22
C GLN A 96 -14.23 27.28 9.42
N ASN A 97 -14.24 27.23 8.08
CA ASN A 97 -14.48 28.41 7.24
C ASN A 97 -15.92 28.95 7.35
N ALA A 98 -16.92 28.09 7.59
CA ALA A 98 -18.30 28.51 7.81
C ALA A 98 -18.45 29.24 9.16
N TYR A 99 -17.85 28.69 10.23
CA TYR A 99 -17.81 29.36 11.53
C TYR A 99 -17.03 30.68 11.48
N GLN A 100 -15.82 30.71 10.88
CA GLN A 100 -15.04 31.95 10.77
C GLN A 100 -15.76 33.05 9.97
N ARG A 101 -16.49 32.70 8.90
CA ARG A 101 -17.29 33.68 8.14
C ARG A 101 -18.52 34.16 8.91
N ALA A 102 -19.14 33.33 9.74
CA ALA A 102 -20.24 33.77 10.60
C ALA A 102 -19.78 34.79 11.67
N TYR A 103 -18.57 34.63 12.20
CA TYR A 103 -18.00 35.56 13.21
C TYR A 103 -17.37 36.83 12.63
N SER A 104 -17.02 36.87 11.33
CA SER A 104 -16.40 38.05 10.70
C SER A 104 -17.38 39.02 10.06
N VAL A 105 -18.68 38.69 9.97
CA VAL A 105 -19.73 39.62 9.54
C VAL A 105 -20.08 40.65 10.65
N ASP A 106 -19.78 40.37 11.91
CA ASP A 106 -20.06 41.26 13.06
C ASP A 106 -18.87 42.14 13.51
N SER A 107 -17.70 42.07 12.87
CA SER A 107 -16.53 42.88 13.27
C SER A 107 -16.23 44.08 12.35
N LEU A 108 -17.24 44.64 11.69
CA LEU A 108 -17.12 45.93 11.00
C LEU A 108 -17.16 47.08 12.04
N PHE A 109 -16.17 47.12 12.93
CA PHE A 109 -15.93 48.30 13.77
C PHE A 109 -15.36 49.40 12.88
N ILE A 110 -16.25 50.36 12.60
CA ILE A 110 -16.04 51.58 11.87
C ILE A 110 -15.01 52.46 12.61
N ASP A 111 -13.85 52.71 11.99
CA ASP A 111 -12.95 53.82 12.37
C ASP A 111 -13.47 55.11 11.71
N HIS A 112 -14.24 55.91 12.45
CA HIS A 112 -14.43 57.33 12.12
C HIS A 112 -13.41 58.14 12.92
N ARG A 113 -12.25 58.41 12.31
CA ARG A 113 -11.32 59.45 12.79
C ARG A 113 -11.88 60.84 12.45
N LYS A 114 -11.95 61.70 13.47
CA LYS A 114 -12.09 63.16 13.33
C LYS A 114 -10.73 63.80 13.09
#